data_AF-H3BAA7-F1
#
_entry.id   AF-H3BAA7-F1
#
_cell.length_a   1.000
_cell.length_b   1.000
_cell.length_c   1.000
_cell.angle_alpha   90.00
_cell.angle_beta   90.00
_cell.angle_gamma   90.00
#
_symmetry.space_group_name_H-M   'P 1'
#
loop_
_entity.id
_entity.type
_entity.pdbx_description
1 polymer ?
#
loop_
_entity_poly.entity_id
_entity_poly.type
_entity_poly.pdbx_seq_one_letter_code
_entity_poly.pdbx_strand_id
1 'polypeptide(L)'
;MPAGGLNYRLAFGLAVGSVAGVGLLYVIYRKSPQWRKNREGPMNFMHSVLGRRLVITPAVQENRVSAAASLPREVDADAAPDSVMTEQQVWERLDVILHCITELRQEVVDLRNSLQDVAAQIIRDVRASMKERQKASWHRRSRRERSDSTGSSSIYFTASASRDWADDTESKLSFTTANGESDYERETDRDIEDEDGNCQTGKSVLEDSLRHTDGDEPALSPLDPVEEELSFLLKQADQLHAGNDESRGDGFQLLLNKKSVFGEKPEFLWRLARAYSDMYEITEDAEKKKNLAVAGREEAEAALERSDQSAECHQWYAVLSSQLSEHESMQRRFQNENLFKEHMDRAISLKPDDPLSYLMLGKWCYKVSHLDWLERKKASTVCGASLSTTVQEALENFLKVEKLCPGYSKSNQLYIAKCYKDLEDESAALHWLNLASTMPAVSDEDRESQEEAEAMLTALNKEQNNTSSHS
;
A
#
# COMPACT_ATOMS: atom_id res chain seq x y z
N MET A 1 -41.07 -55.20 -52.60
CA MET A 1 -40.67 -56.26 -51.65
C MET A 1 -39.64 -57.14 -52.32
N PRO A 2 -38.60 -57.67 -51.63
CA PRO A 2 -38.17 -57.49 -50.22
C PRO A 2 -36.87 -56.62 -50.10
N ALA A 3 -36.68 -55.78 -49.07
CA ALA A 3 -36.13 -55.98 -47.69
C ALA A 3 -34.62 -56.30 -47.67
N GLY A 4 -33.71 -55.69 -46.89
CA GLY A 4 -33.64 -54.60 -45.88
C GLY A 4 -32.13 -54.24 -45.72
N GLY A 5 -31.70 -52.99 -45.50
CA GLY A 5 -31.63 -52.31 -44.20
C GLY A 5 -30.25 -52.48 -43.53
N LEU A 6 -29.37 -51.46 -43.58
CA LEU A 6 -28.53 -50.98 -42.45
C LEU A 6 -27.66 -49.76 -42.85
N ASN A 7 -27.95 -48.62 -42.21
CA ASN A 7 -27.10 -47.51 -41.71
C ASN A 7 -25.65 -47.38 -42.21
N TYR A 8 -25.31 -46.23 -42.83
CA TYR A 8 -24.11 -45.41 -42.54
C TYR A 8 -24.27 -44.03 -43.22
N ARG A 9 -24.85 -43.05 -42.51
CA ARG A 9 -24.72 -41.62 -42.82
C ARG A 9 -24.44 -40.86 -41.53
N LEU A 10 -23.18 -40.89 -41.09
CA LEU A 10 -22.67 -39.96 -40.08
C LEU A 10 -21.14 -39.95 -40.13
N ALA A 11 -20.59 -39.20 -41.09
CA ALA A 11 -19.21 -38.73 -41.03
C ALA A 11 -19.11 -37.50 -41.92
N PHE A 12 -18.52 -36.44 -41.38
CA PHE A 12 -18.30 -35.09 -41.91
C PHE A 12 -19.30 -34.02 -41.49
N GLY A 13 -18.88 -33.23 -40.49
CA GLY A 13 -19.34 -31.84 -40.35
C GLY A 13 -19.49 -31.32 -38.93
N LEU A 14 -18.46 -31.39 -38.08
CA LEU A 14 -18.37 -30.51 -36.89
C LEU A 14 -16.89 -30.21 -36.57
N ALA A 15 -16.31 -29.30 -37.33
CA ALA A 15 -15.01 -28.69 -37.03
C ALA A 15 -14.95 -27.24 -37.52
N VAL A 16 -16.00 -26.45 -37.28
CA VAL A 16 -15.94 -24.97 -37.37
C VAL A 16 -16.98 -24.43 -36.39
N GLY A 17 -16.56 -23.96 -35.21
CA GLY A 17 -17.52 -23.43 -34.24
C GLY A 17 -16.98 -22.86 -32.93
N SER A 18 -15.66 -22.76 -32.71
CA SER A 18 -15.10 -22.28 -31.43
C SER A 18 -13.98 -21.24 -31.56
N VAL A 19 -13.70 -20.73 -32.76
CA VAL A 19 -12.63 -19.73 -32.98
C VAL A 19 -13.18 -18.29 -33.08
N ALA A 20 -14.48 -18.11 -33.31
CA ALA A 20 -15.08 -16.78 -33.46
C ALA A 20 -15.33 -16.04 -32.12
N GLY A 21 -15.63 -16.77 -31.03
CA GLY A 21 -15.95 -16.15 -29.72
C GLY A 21 -14.74 -15.55 -29.01
N VAL A 22 -13.61 -16.26 -29.03
CA VAL A 22 -12.34 -15.78 -28.44
C VAL A 22 -11.77 -14.62 -29.26
N GLY A 23 -11.92 -14.66 -30.58
CA GLY A 23 -11.53 -13.57 -31.47
C GLY A 23 -12.33 -12.29 -31.24
N LEU A 24 -13.65 -12.39 -31.01
CA LEU A 24 -14.50 -11.23 -30.74
C LEU A 24 -14.20 -10.60 -29.38
N LEU A 25 -14.01 -11.40 -28.33
CA LEU A 25 -13.56 -10.92 -27.02
C LEU A 25 -12.17 -10.30 -27.09
N TYR A 26 -11.24 -10.91 -27.84
CA TYR A 26 -9.89 -10.35 -28.05
C TYR A 26 -9.91 -9.05 -28.85
N VAL A 27 -10.84 -8.89 -29.81
CA VAL A 27 -11.00 -7.65 -30.59
C VAL A 27 -11.72 -6.57 -29.78
N ILE A 28 -12.73 -6.89 -28.96
CA ILE A 28 -13.36 -5.96 -28.02
C ILE A 28 -12.33 -5.51 -26.98
N TYR A 29 -11.54 -6.43 -26.43
CA TYR A 29 -10.43 -6.16 -25.53
C TYR A 29 -9.28 -5.35 -26.17
N ARG A 30 -9.15 -5.38 -27.49
CA ARG A 30 -8.12 -4.64 -28.23
C ARG A 30 -8.61 -3.28 -28.77
N LYS A 31 -9.92 -3.08 -28.93
CA LYS A 31 -10.53 -1.86 -29.50
C LYS A 31 -11.03 -0.85 -28.47
N SER A 32 -10.84 -1.06 -27.16
CA SER A 32 -11.12 -0.08 -26.10
C SER A 32 -9.83 0.67 -25.67
N PRO A 33 -9.37 1.69 -26.42
CA PRO A 33 -8.14 2.42 -26.10
C PRO A 33 -8.20 3.19 -24.76
N GLN A 34 -9.40 3.43 -24.24
CA GLN A 34 -9.62 4.12 -22.95
C GLN A 34 -9.24 3.28 -21.72
N TRP A 35 -9.31 1.94 -21.81
CA TRP A 35 -8.99 1.03 -20.69
C TRP A 35 -7.50 0.71 -20.57
N ARG A 36 -6.70 1.03 -21.59
CA ARG A 36 -5.25 0.76 -21.60
C ARG A 36 -4.38 1.88 -21.05
N LYS A 37 -4.90 3.11 -20.94
CA LYS A 37 -4.08 4.26 -20.48
C LYS A 37 -3.97 4.38 -18.96
N ASN A 38 -4.88 3.78 -18.18
CA ASN A 38 -4.84 3.81 -16.70
C ASN A 38 -4.28 2.52 -16.05
N ARG A 39 -3.65 1.63 -16.83
CA ARG A 39 -2.92 0.47 -16.28
C ARG A 39 -1.44 0.78 -16.21
N GLU A 40 -1.07 1.67 -15.30
CA GLU A 40 0.16 1.46 -14.54
C GLU A 40 0.03 0.16 -13.72
N GLY A 41 1.14 -0.47 -13.36
CA GLY A 41 1.20 -1.85 -12.87
C GLY A 41 0.32 -2.18 -11.65
N PRO A 42 0.19 -3.49 -11.32
CA PRO A 42 -0.68 -3.93 -10.23
C PRO A 42 -0.17 -3.31 -8.92
N MET A 43 -0.98 -2.40 -8.39
CA MET A 43 -0.83 -1.77 -7.09
C MET A 43 0.44 -0.89 -6.94
N ASN A 44 0.53 0.23 -7.67
CA ASN A 44 1.35 1.37 -7.21
C ASN A 44 0.54 2.12 -6.13
N PHE A 45 0.99 2.09 -4.88
CA PHE A 45 0.40 2.81 -3.74
C PHE A 45 1.09 4.15 -3.54
N MET A 46 0.32 5.21 -3.79
CA MET A 46 0.67 6.59 -3.45
C MET A 46 1.80 7.18 -4.28
N HIS A 47 1.49 7.49 -5.55
CA HIS A 47 2.14 8.61 -6.25
C HIS A 47 1.36 9.89 -5.93
N SER A 48 2.05 10.88 -5.35
CA SER A 48 1.55 12.19 -4.86
C SER A 48 0.59 12.12 -3.66
N VAL A 49 1.16 12.08 -2.46
CA VAL A 49 0.38 12.26 -1.21
C VAL A 49 0.59 13.65 -0.65
N LEU A 50 1.68 14.32 -1.07
CA LEU A 50 2.24 15.47 -0.38
C LEU A 50 2.23 16.72 -1.25
N GLY A 51 1.04 17.11 -1.70
CA GLY A 51 0.78 18.41 -2.31
C GLY A 51 0.28 19.44 -1.30
N ARG A 52 1.19 20.33 -0.89
CA ARG A 52 1.00 21.71 -0.40
C ARG A 52 0.04 21.97 0.76
N ARG A 53 0.63 22.24 1.92
CA ARG A 53 0.02 23.03 3.01
C ARG A 53 -0.23 24.46 2.52
N LEU A 54 -1.46 24.77 2.09
CA LEU A 54 -1.89 26.17 2.06
C LEU A 54 -2.04 26.62 3.52
N VAL A 55 -1.10 27.42 4.02
CA VAL A 55 -1.32 28.16 5.26
C VAL A 55 -2.42 29.18 4.97
N ILE A 56 -3.68 28.80 5.23
CA ILE A 56 -4.81 29.74 5.20
C ILE A 56 -4.65 30.64 6.43
N THR A 57 -4.23 31.88 6.19
CA THR A 57 -4.45 32.96 7.16
C THR A 57 -5.93 33.36 7.09
N PRO A 58 -6.61 33.66 8.22
CA PRO A 58 -8.01 34.03 8.20
C PRO A 58 -8.13 35.50 7.77
N ALA A 59 -8.28 35.73 6.47
CA ALA A 59 -8.75 37.02 5.97
C ALA A 59 -10.28 37.03 6.06
N VAL A 60 -10.78 37.67 7.11
CA VAL A 60 -12.17 38.11 7.25
C VAL A 60 -12.53 38.94 6.02
N GLN A 61 -13.47 38.46 5.20
CA GLN A 61 -14.23 39.32 4.31
C GLN A 61 -15.71 39.06 4.53
N GLU A 62 -16.25 39.79 5.50
CA GLU A 62 -17.67 40.13 5.52
C GLU A 62 -18.02 40.82 4.19
N ASN A 63 -19.03 40.29 3.49
CA ASN A 63 -20.06 41.11 2.90
C ASN A 63 -21.34 40.30 2.70
N ARG A 64 -22.33 40.63 3.53
CA ARG A 64 -23.75 40.37 3.28
C ARG A 64 -24.24 41.27 2.15
N VAL A 65 -25.27 40.81 1.44
CA VAL A 65 -26.58 41.47 1.16
C VAL A 65 -27.20 40.71 -0.02
N SER A 66 -28.10 39.76 0.25
CA SER A 66 -29.58 39.90 0.20
C SER A 66 -30.19 39.84 -1.20
N ALA A 67 -30.90 38.75 -1.50
CA ALA A 67 -32.13 38.72 -2.28
C ALA A 67 -32.80 37.36 -1.99
N ALA A 68 -33.72 37.31 -1.03
CA ALA A 68 -35.17 37.44 -1.24
C ALA A 68 -35.80 36.13 -1.73
N ALA A 69 -36.51 35.52 -0.79
CA ALA A 69 -37.41 34.40 -0.97
C ALA A 69 -38.56 34.72 -1.93
N SER A 70 -38.95 33.75 -2.74
CA SER A 70 -40.35 33.56 -3.15
C SER A 70 -40.54 32.15 -3.71
N LEU A 71 -41.28 31.33 -2.97
CA LEU A 71 -42.06 30.21 -3.48
C LEU A 71 -42.99 30.70 -4.61
N PRO A 72 -43.35 29.81 -5.55
CA PRO A 72 -44.77 29.56 -5.72
C PRO A 72 -45.14 28.07 -5.69
N ARG A 73 -46.36 27.87 -5.23
CA ARG A 73 -47.11 26.62 -5.06
C ARG A 73 -47.98 26.38 -6.30
N GLU A 74 -47.98 25.13 -6.76
CA GLU A 74 -48.99 24.35 -7.50
C GLU A 74 -49.80 25.00 -8.64
N VAL A 75 -49.78 24.38 -9.83
CA VAL A 75 -50.85 23.51 -10.41
C VAL A 75 -50.57 23.35 -11.92
N ASP A 76 -50.31 22.13 -12.38
CA ASP A 76 -51.08 21.46 -13.46
C ASP A 76 -50.48 20.09 -13.79
N ALA A 77 -51.37 19.10 -13.85
CA ALA A 77 -51.11 17.73 -14.23
C ALA A 77 -51.42 17.55 -15.72
N ASP A 78 -50.49 16.98 -16.49
CA ASP A 78 -50.85 15.97 -17.51
C ASP A 78 -49.63 15.21 -18.08
N ALA A 79 -49.84 13.91 -18.29
CA ALA A 79 -49.17 12.98 -19.21
C ALA A 79 -47.73 12.43 -18.96
N ALA A 80 -47.66 11.25 -18.33
CA ALA A 80 -47.04 9.97 -18.78
C ALA A 80 -46.21 9.24 -17.70
N PRO A 81 -46.49 7.95 -17.38
CA PRO A 81 -45.71 7.16 -16.41
C PRO A 81 -44.75 6.20 -17.13
N ASP A 82 -43.44 6.39 -16.97
CA ASP A 82 -42.45 5.40 -17.39
C ASP A 82 -42.25 4.33 -16.30
N SER A 83 -42.74 3.12 -16.62
CA SER A 83 -42.17 1.82 -16.27
C SER A 83 -41.79 1.54 -14.81
N VAL A 84 -42.78 1.29 -13.96
CA VAL A 84 -42.59 0.47 -12.75
C VAL A 84 -42.51 -1.00 -13.19
N MET A 85 -41.33 -1.62 -13.07
CA MET A 85 -41.17 -3.05 -13.36
C MET A 85 -42.12 -3.89 -12.49
N THR A 86 -42.85 -4.83 -13.08
CA THR A 86 -43.78 -5.68 -12.32
C THR A 86 -43.00 -6.68 -11.47
N GLU A 87 -43.52 -6.99 -10.28
CA GLU A 87 -42.87 -7.88 -9.29
C GLU A 87 -42.45 -9.23 -9.90
N GLN A 88 -43.24 -9.75 -10.86
CA GLN A 88 -42.96 -10.99 -11.58
C GLN A 88 -41.70 -10.92 -12.46
N GLN A 89 -41.42 -9.78 -13.11
CA GLN A 89 -40.21 -9.60 -13.92
C GLN A 89 -38.94 -9.51 -13.07
N VAL A 90 -39.07 -9.01 -11.83
CA VAL A 90 -37.96 -8.99 -10.87
C VAL A 90 -37.62 -10.42 -10.44
N TRP A 91 -38.63 -11.24 -10.15
CA TRP A 91 -38.42 -12.65 -9.79
C TRP A 91 -37.81 -13.47 -10.92
N GLU A 92 -38.24 -13.28 -12.17
CA GLU A 92 -37.64 -13.96 -13.33
C GLU A 92 -36.18 -13.57 -13.55
N ARG A 93 -35.84 -12.28 -13.38
CA ARG A 93 -34.43 -11.83 -13.45
C ARG A 93 -33.59 -12.39 -12.31
N LEU A 94 -34.16 -12.49 -11.11
CA LEU A 94 -33.46 -13.06 -9.95
C LEU A 94 -33.16 -14.55 -10.16
N ASP A 95 -34.10 -15.30 -10.75
CA ASP A 95 -33.93 -16.73 -11.03
C ASP A 95 -32.84 -16.99 -12.08
N VAL A 96 -32.78 -16.16 -13.12
CA VAL A 96 -31.69 -16.20 -14.12
C VAL A 96 -30.34 -15.91 -13.48
N ILE A 97 -30.26 -14.90 -12.60
CA ILE A 97 -29.01 -14.56 -11.90
C ILE A 97 -28.60 -15.70 -10.94
N LEU A 98 -29.55 -16.29 -10.21
CA LEU A 98 -29.29 -17.44 -9.35
C LEU A 98 -28.77 -18.63 -10.15
N HIS A 99 -29.34 -18.90 -11.32
CA HIS A 99 -28.88 -19.95 -12.21
C HIS A 99 -27.44 -19.71 -12.67
N CYS A 100 -27.11 -18.51 -13.15
CA CYS A 100 -25.74 -18.15 -13.55
C CYS A 100 -24.74 -18.28 -12.39
N ILE A 101 -25.14 -17.92 -11.16
CA ILE A 101 -24.28 -18.09 -9.98
C ILE A 101 -24.04 -19.57 -9.68
N THR A 102 -25.04 -20.43 -9.85
CA THR A 102 -24.87 -21.88 -9.65
C THR A 102 -23.97 -22.52 -10.70
N GLU A 103 -24.09 -22.12 -11.97
CA GLU A 103 -23.22 -22.58 -13.05
C GLU A 103 -21.77 -22.13 -12.81
N LEU A 104 -21.56 -20.86 -12.47
CA LEU A 104 -20.23 -20.34 -12.18
C LEU A 104 -19.58 -21.06 -10.99
N ARG A 105 -20.37 -21.40 -9.96
CA ARG A 105 -19.87 -22.20 -8.83
C ARG A 105 -19.42 -23.59 -9.27
N GLN A 106 -20.15 -24.22 -10.19
CA GLN A 106 -19.78 -25.53 -10.72
C GLN A 106 -18.50 -25.45 -11.57
N GLU A 107 -18.37 -24.44 -12.43
CA GLU A 107 -17.16 -24.22 -13.23
C GLU A 107 -15.92 -23.99 -12.36
N VAL A 108 -16.06 -23.25 -11.26
CA VAL A 108 -14.97 -23.03 -10.30
C VAL A 108 -14.55 -24.33 -9.61
N VAL A 109 -15.49 -25.22 -9.30
CA VAL A 109 -15.19 -26.54 -8.74
C VAL A 109 -14.45 -27.40 -9.75
N ASP A 110 -14.88 -27.40 -11.01
CA ASP A 110 -14.24 -28.17 -12.07
C ASP A 110 -12.83 -27.65 -12.37
N LEU A 111 -12.64 -26.33 -12.37
CA LEU A 111 -11.32 -25.72 -12.50
C LEU A 111 -10.40 -26.11 -11.34
N ARG A 112 -10.91 -26.10 -10.11
CA ARG A 112 -10.15 -26.54 -8.93
C ARG A 112 -9.70 -28.00 -9.05
N ASN A 113 -10.59 -28.88 -9.50
CA ASN A 113 -10.27 -30.30 -9.66
C ASN A 113 -9.23 -30.51 -10.77
N SER A 114 -9.36 -29.82 -11.91
CA SER A 114 -8.36 -29.89 -12.99
C SER A 114 -6.98 -29.38 -12.57
N LEU A 115 -6.91 -28.32 -11.76
CA LEU A 115 -5.65 -27.83 -11.17
C LEU A 115 -5.02 -28.85 -10.22
N GLN A 116 -5.83 -29.55 -9.41
CA GLN A 116 -5.35 -30.62 -8.54
C GLN A 116 -4.81 -31.80 -9.35
N ASP A 117 -5.44 -32.16 -10.46
CA ASP A 117 -4.99 -33.22 -11.35
C ASP A 117 -3.65 -32.87 -12.04
N VAL A 118 -3.52 -31.62 -12.51
CA VAL A 118 -2.26 -31.11 -13.09
C VAL A 118 -1.15 -31.13 -12.04
N ALA A 119 -1.42 -30.67 -10.82
CA ALA A 119 -0.45 -30.72 -9.72
C ALA A 119 -0.03 -32.17 -9.40
N ALA A 120 -0.98 -33.10 -9.36
CA ALA A 120 -0.70 -34.52 -9.14
C ALA A 120 0.12 -35.14 -10.29
N GLN A 121 -0.11 -34.71 -11.53
CA GLN A 121 0.67 -35.13 -12.69
C GLN A 121 2.12 -34.62 -12.61
N ILE A 122 2.33 -33.35 -12.27
CA ILE A 122 3.68 -32.77 -12.09
C ILE A 122 4.44 -33.52 -10.99
N ILE A 123 3.79 -33.80 -9.85
CA ILE A 123 4.42 -34.57 -8.75
C ILE A 123 4.83 -35.98 -9.23
N ARG A 124 3.99 -36.63 -10.03
CA ARG A 124 4.30 -37.95 -10.60
C ARG A 124 5.50 -37.89 -11.56
N ASP A 125 5.55 -36.89 -12.42
CA ASP A 125 6.61 -36.73 -13.43
C ASP A 125 7.96 -36.36 -12.77
N VAL A 126 7.95 -35.48 -11.76
CA VAL A 126 9.13 -35.16 -10.97
C VAL A 126 9.64 -36.41 -10.24
N ARG A 127 8.74 -37.17 -9.61
CA ARG A 127 9.12 -38.43 -8.93
C ARG A 127 9.68 -39.47 -9.90
N ALA A 128 9.14 -39.56 -11.12
CA ALA A 128 9.64 -40.44 -12.16
C ALA A 128 11.05 -40.02 -12.62
N SER A 129 11.25 -38.73 -12.90
CA SER A 129 12.55 -38.19 -13.32
C SER A 129 13.64 -38.35 -12.24
N MET A 130 13.29 -38.23 -10.96
CA MET A 130 14.20 -38.50 -9.85
C MET A 130 14.59 -39.98 -9.78
N LYS A 131 13.65 -40.91 -9.96
CA LYS A 131 13.93 -42.35 -9.99
C LYS A 131 14.83 -42.75 -11.17
N GLU A 132 14.64 -42.13 -12.34
CA GLU A 132 15.53 -42.33 -13.51
C GLU A 132 16.94 -41.80 -13.26
N ARG A 133 17.08 -40.59 -12.70
CA ARG A 133 18.38 -40.02 -12.33
C ARG A 133 19.10 -40.87 -11.29
N GLN A 134 18.36 -41.43 -10.33
CA GLN A 134 18.91 -42.33 -9.33
C GLN A 134 19.42 -43.62 -9.99
N LYS A 135 18.62 -44.28 -10.85
CA LYS A 135 19.07 -45.48 -11.61
C LYS A 135 20.31 -45.22 -12.48
N ALA A 136 20.39 -44.06 -13.13
CA ALA A 136 21.57 -43.67 -13.91
C ALA A 136 22.84 -43.50 -13.05
N SER A 137 22.69 -43.06 -11.80
CA SER A 137 23.78 -43.01 -10.81
C SER A 137 24.25 -44.41 -10.39
N TRP A 138 23.32 -45.35 -10.17
CA TRP A 138 23.65 -46.75 -9.84
C TRP A 138 24.40 -47.47 -10.97
N HIS A 139 24.05 -47.24 -12.24
CA HIS A 139 24.79 -47.82 -13.38
C HIS A 139 26.20 -47.23 -13.58
N ARG A 140 26.47 -45.99 -13.14
CA ARG A 140 27.84 -45.43 -13.14
C ARG A 140 28.72 -46.01 -12.03
N ARG A 141 28.13 -46.40 -10.90
CA ARG A 141 28.88 -47.02 -9.78
C ARG A 141 29.20 -48.50 -10.03
N SER A 142 28.33 -49.22 -10.73
CA SER A 142 28.54 -50.65 -11.04
C SER A 142 29.61 -50.91 -12.11
N ARG A 143 30.02 -49.92 -12.91
CA ARG A 143 31.00 -50.10 -14.02
C ARG A 143 32.48 -49.95 -13.59
N ARG A 144 32.77 -49.93 -12.29
CA ARG A 144 34.15 -49.76 -11.77
C ARG A 144 34.67 -50.94 -10.94
N GLU A 145 34.01 -52.09 -11.01
CA GLU A 145 34.48 -53.33 -10.37
C GLU A 145 34.28 -54.52 -11.30
N ARG A 146 35.23 -54.69 -12.24
CA ARG A 146 35.69 -55.95 -12.85
C ARG A 146 36.48 -55.62 -14.12
N SER A 147 37.81 -55.72 -14.02
CA SER A 147 38.73 -56.15 -15.09
C SER A 147 40.18 -56.14 -14.56
N ASP A 148 40.52 -57.24 -13.91
CA ASP A 148 41.76 -58.03 -13.88
C ASP A 148 43.15 -57.44 -14.24
N SER A 149 44.05 -57.73 -13.30
CA SER A 149 45.51 -57.75 -13.25
C SER A 149 46.28 -58.08 -14.54
N THR A 150 47.46 -57.44 -14.73
CA THR A 150 48.76 -58.10 -15.00
C THR A 150 49.91 -57.08 -15.05
N GLY A 151 51.04 -57.41 -14.40
CA GLY A 151 52.37 -57.02 -14.90
C GLY A 151 53.09 -55.84 -14.21
N SER A 152 53.85 -56.16 -13.16
CA SER A 152 54.93 -55.34 -12.60
C SER A 152 56.02 -54.94 -13.61
N SER A 153 56.59 -53.72 -13.48
CA SER A 153 58.03 -53.45 -13.68
C SER A 153 58.46 -52.04 -13.23
N SER A 154 58.66 -51.91 -11.93
CA SER A 154 59.94 -51.58 -11.30
C SER A 154 61.04 -50.83 -12.13
N ILE A 155 61.45 -49.69 -11.56
CA ILE A 155 62.80 -49.13 -11.31
C ILE A 155 63.56 -48.14 -12.25
N TYR A 156 63.99 -47.05 -11.57
CA TYR A 156 65.31 -46.38 -11.54
C TYR A 156 65.52 -45.04 -12.28
N PHE A 157 65.88 -44.02 -11.47
CA PHE A 157 67.06 -43.12 -11.66
C PHE A 157 66.91 -41.96 -12.67
N THR A 158 67.37 -40.70 -12.50
CA THR A 158 67.82 -39.76 -11.44
C THR A 158 68.10 -38.41 -12.15
N ALA A 159 67.98 -37.30 -11.41
CA ALA A 159 68.86 -36.12 -11.40
C ALA A 159 69.18 -35.33 -12.70
N SER A 160 68.85 -34.03 -12.69
CA SER A 160 69.80 -32.88 -12.66
C SER A 160 68.96 -31.58 -12.73
N ALA A 161 68.83 -30.81 -11.64
CA ALA A 161 69.75 -29.78 -11.17
C ALA A 161 69.96 -28.60 -12.15
N SER A 162 69.27 -27.48 -11.91
CA SER A 162 69.86 -26.13 -11.96
C SER A 162 69.04 -25.17 -11.09
N ARG A 163 69.76 -24.42 -10.26
CA ARG A 163 69.30 -23.40 -9.30
C ARG A 163 68.84 -22.13 -10.01
N ASP A 164 67.94 -21.35 -9.38
CA ASP A 164 68.28 -19.98 -8.95
C ASP A 164 67.18 -19.31 -8.09
N TRP A 165 67.64 -18.74 -6.96
CA TRP A 165 67.13 -17.68 -6.03
C TRP A 165 65.67 -17.74 -5.54
N ALA A 166 65.46 -17.96 -4.23
CA ALA A 166 65.23 -16.93 -3.18
C ALA A 166 63.80 -16.35 -3.28
N ASP A 167 62.96 -16.26 -2.27
CA ASP A 167 63.09 -16.17 -0.82
C ASP A 167 61.68 -16.37 -0.23
N ASP A 168 61.60 -16.80 1.02
CA ASP A 168 60.57 -16.56 2.05
C ASP A 168 59.06 -16.47 1.71
N THR A 169 58.10 -17.00 2.48
CA THR A 169 57.99 -17.89 3.64
C THR A 169 56.48 -18.14 3.81
N GLU A 170 56.13 -19.42 3.98
CA GLU A 170 55.10 -19.97 4.88
C GLU A 170 53.63 -19.46 4.77
N SER A 171 52.79 -20.20 4.05
CA SER A 171 51.96 -21.31 4.58
C SER A 171 50.87 -20.91 5.58
N LYS A 172 49.63 -20.78 5.08
CA LYS A 172 48.41 -21.13 5.82
C LYS A 172 47.62 -22.13 4.98
N LEU A 173 47.73 -23.40 5.33
CA LEU A 173 46.82 -24.44 4.86
C LEU A 173 46.31 -25.24 6.08
N SER A 174 44.99 -25.17 6.24
CA SER A 174 44.05 -26.17 6.76
C SER A 174 44.54 -27.27 7.71
N PHE A 175 43.80 -27.48 8.80
CA PHE A 175 42.84 -28.60 8.82
C PHE A 175 41.76 -28.46 9.92
N THR A 176 40.54 -28.73 9.48
CA THR A 176 39.35 -29.23 10.20
C THR A 176 39.65 -30.36 11.19
N THR A 177 38.87 -30.50 12.29
CA THR A 177 37.86 -31.58 12.47
C THR A 177 37.19 -31.57 13.86
N ALA A 178 35.86 -31.68 13.80
CA ALA A 178 34.85 -32.30 14.68
C ALA A 178 35.20 -32.90 16.06
N ASN A 179 34.33 -32.61 17.04
CA ASN A 179 33.58 -33.51 17.96
C ASN A 179 32.78 -32.59 18.92
N GLY A 180 31.55 -32.82 19.38
CA GLY A 180 30.75 -34.05 19.52
C GLY A 180 30.36 -34.20 21.00
N GLU A 181 29.12 -33.83 21.35
CA GLU A 181 28.29 -34.28 22.50
C GLU A 181 28.60 -33.79 23.95
N SER A 182 27.59 -33.23 24.62
CA SER A 182 26.82 -33.88 25.72
C SER A 182 26.00 -32.89 26.57
N ASP A 183 24.77 -33.31 26.91
CA ASP A 183 23.80 -32.67 27.82
C ASP A 183 24.28 -32.60 29.28
N TYR A 184 23.72 -31.69 30.10
CA TYR A 184 23.03 -31.96 31.38
C TYR A 184 22.41 -30.68 31.95
N GLU A 185 21.12 -30.76 32.30
CA GLU A 185 20.36 -29.80 33.11
C GLU A 185 20.95 -29.60 34.51
N ARG A 186 20.76 -28.39 35.06
CA ARG A 186 20.58 -28.17 36.50
C ARG A 186 19.81 -26.88 36.77
N GLU A 187 18.54 -27.05 37.12
CA GLU A 187 17.77 -26.11 37.94
C GLU A 187 18.39 -25.99 39.34
N THR A 188 18.39 -24.80 39.92
CA THR A 188 18.24 -24.62 41.37
C THR A 188 17.59 -23.26 41.65
N ASP A 189 16.34 -23.34 42.10
CA ASP A 189 15.64 -22.37 42.93
C ASP A 189 16.45 -21.96 44.16
N ARG A 190 16.30 -20.70 44.60
CA ARG A 190 16.26 -20.30 46.02
C ARG A 190 15.45 -19.02 46.21
N ASP A 191 14.18 -19.22 46.53
CA ASP A 191 13.46 -18.76 47.72
C ASP A 191 13.66 -17.34 48.26
N ILE A 192 12.50 -16.67 48.29
CA ILE A 192 12.09 -15.53 49.10
C ILE A 192 11.86 -16.03 50.55
N GLU A 193 12.38 -15.31 51.54
CA GLU A 193 11.74 -15.23 52.87
C GLU A 193 11.89 -13.80 53.44
N ASP A 194 10.79 -13.35 54.03
CA ASP A 194 10.53 -12.08 54.71
C ASP A 194 11.27 -11.96 56.05
N GLU A 195 11.57 -10.75 56.54
CA GLU A 195 11.09 -10.29 57.86
C GLU A 195 11.45 -8.84 58.22
N ASP A 196 10.55 -8.29 59.03
CA ASP A 196 10.46 -6.96 59.61
C ASP A 196 11.62 -6.55 60.54
N GLY A 197 11.87 -5.23 60.62
CA GLY A 197 12.94 -4.69 61.46
C GLY A 197 12.87 -3.19 61.73
N ASN A 198 11.80 -2.75 62.37
CA ASN A 198 11.61 -1.49 63.10
C ASN A 198 12.90 -0.89 63.74
N CYS A 199 13.17 0.40 63.49
CA CYS A 199 13.83 1.33 64.42
C CYS A 199 13.41 2.79 64.14
N GLN A 200 12.49 3.31 64.96
CA GLN A 200 12.23 4.75 65.13
C GLN A 200 13.37 5.42 65.91
N THR A 201 13.67 6.70 65.60
CA THR A 201 13.57 7.86 66.54
C THR A 201 14.38 9.05 66.02
N GLY A 202 13.73 10.21 65.87
CA GLY A 202 14.42 11.49 65.68
C GLY A 202 13.54 12.63 65.14
N LYS A 203 12.62 13.12 65.98
CA LYS A 203 11.72 14.27 65.74
C LYS A 203 12.49 15.57 65.47
N SER A 204 12.01 16.40 64.55
CA SER A 204 11.65 17.80 64.88
C SER A 204 10.57 18.33 63.93
N VAL A 205 9.60 18.99 64.55
CA VAL A 205 8.38 19.59 64.02
C VAL A 205 8.64 21.09 63.86
N LEU A 206 8.21 21.73 62.75
CA LEU A 206 7.56 23.06 62.81
C LEU A 206 6.93 23.48 61.45
N GLU A 207 5.62 23.73 61.50
CA GLU A 207 4.76 24.70 60.77
C GLU A 207 5.00 24.98 59.28
N ASP A 208 4.06 24.68 58.37
CA ASP A 208 2.74 25.30 58.14
C ASP A 208 2.82 26.78 57.70
N SER A 209 2.56 27.00 56.40
CA SER A 209 2.00 28.25 55.86
C SER A 209 1.59 28.07 54.40
N LEU A 210 0.28 27.88 54.21
CA LEU A 210 -0.46 28.27 53.01
C LEU A 210 -0.21 29.74 52.66
N ARG A 211 0.14 30.02 51.41
CA ARG A 211 -0.21 31.29 50.75
C ARG A 211 -0.57 31.06 49.28
N HIS A 212 -1.85 31.27 48.99
CA HIS A 212 -2.27 31.83 47.71
C HIS A 212 -1.83 33.29 47.65
N THR A 213 -1.20 33.68 46.54
CA THR A 213 -1.25 35.05 46.04
C THR A 213 -1.40 35.01 44.52
N ASP A 214 -2.33 35.84 44.09
CA ASP A 214 -2.85 36.05 42.76
C ASP A 214 -1.82 36.39 41.68
N GLY A 215 -2.16 36.02 40.44
CA GLY A 215 -2.06 36.93 39.29
C GLY A 215 -0.66 37.40 38.91
N ASP A 216 0.17 36.51 38.39
CA ASP A 216 1.25 36.88 37.49
C ASP A 216 1.00 36.25 36.12
N GLU A 217 0.98 37.11 35.09
CA GLU A 217 1.14 36.68 33.70
C GLU A 217 2.29 35.66 33.58
N PRO A 218 2.21 34.68 32.67
CA PRO A 218 3.34 33.81 32.41
C PRO A 218 4.43 34.66 31.76
N ALA A 219 5.33 35.21 32.57
CA ALA A 219 6.60 35.73 32.12
C ALA A 219 7.29 34.58 31.37
N LEU A 220 7.40 34.74 30.05
CA LEU A 220 8.14 33.85 29.16
C LEU A 220 9.56 33.73 29.70
N SER A 221 9.88 32.58 30.31
CA SER A 221 11.26 32.18 30.56
C SER A 221 12.02 32.27 29.23
N PRO A 222 13.22 32.87 29.18
CA PRO A 222 14.04 32.87 27.98
C PRO A 222 14.21 31.42 27.50
N LEU A 223 13.79 31.11 26.28
CA LEU A 223 13.97 29.79 25.70
C LEU A 223 15.47 29.47 25.66
N ASP A 224 15.82 28.21 25.93
CA ASP A 224 17.20 27.77 25.81
C ASP A 224 17.67 28.05 24.36
N PRO A 225 18.88 28.61 24.14
CA PRO A 225 19.34 29.02 22.81
C PRO A 225 19.36 27.85 21.80
N VAL A 226 19.47 26.61 22.29
CA VAL A 226 19.39 25.38 21.49
C VAL A 226 17.96 25.10 21.02
N GLU A 227 16.96 25.43 21.84
CA GLU A 227 15.54 25.24 21.53
C GLU A 227 15.05 26.31 20.54
N GLU A 228 15.59 27.53 20.63
CA GLU A 228 15.39 28.56 19.61
C GLU A 228 15.98 28.15 18.25
N GLU A 229 17.21 27.63 18.21
CA GLU A 229 17.84 27.12 16.98
C GLU A 229 17.00 25.99 16.37
N LEU A 230 16.56 25.04 17.18
CA LEU A 230 15.67 23.96 16.74
C LEU A 230 14.39 24.54 16.14
N SER A 231 13.71 25.45 16.83
CA SER A 231 12.45 26.03 16.36
C SER A 231 12.59 26.73 15.00
N PHE A 232 13.71 27.44 14.77
CA PHE A 232 14.01 28.11 13.51
C PHE A 232 14.29 27.08 12.40
N LEU A 233 15.10 26.06 12.70
CA LEU A 233 15.41 24.98 11.78
C LEU A 233 14.14 24.25 11.31
N LEU A 234 13.25 23.88 12.24
CA LEU A 234 12.01 23.17 11.93
C LEU A 234 11.06 24.04 11.08
N LYS A 235 10.97 25.35 11.37
CA LYS A 235 10.20 26.30 10.54
C LYS A 235 10.75 26.41 9.12
N GLN A 236 12.07 26.47 8.99
CA GLN A 236 12.73 26.50 7.67
C GLN A 236 12.47 25.20 6.90
N ALA A 237 12.57 24.04 7.56
CA ALA A 237 12.25 22.75 6.95
C ALA A 237 10.77 22.65 6.52
N ASP A 238 9.83 23.20 7.31
CA ASP A 238 8.41 23.27 6.96
C ASP A 238 8.15 24.17 5.74
N GLN A 239 8.88 25.28 5.60
CA GLN A 239 8.80 26.15 4.42
C GLN A 239 9.36 25.49 3.17
N LEU A 240 10.51 24.82 3.29
CA LEU A 240 11.15 24.11 2.18
C LEU A 240 10.31 22.94 1.67
N HIS A 241 9.66 22.20 2.57
CA HIS A 241 8.70 21.16 2.22
C HIS A 241 7.52 21.69 1.38
N ALA A 242 7.02 22.90 1.67
CA ALA A 242 5.93 23.52 0.92
C ALA A 242 6.35 24.09 -0.45
N GLY A 243 7.65 24.05 -0.77
CA GLY A 243 8.21 24.58 -2.01
C GLY A 243 8.09 23.63 -3.21
N ASN A 244 9.00 23.80 -4.17
CA ASN A 244 9.16 22.90 -5.33
C ASN A 244 10.10 21.74 -4.99
N ASP A 245 10.33 20.83 -5.93
CA ASP A 245 11.21 19.65 -5.75
C ASP A 245 12.63 20.02 -5.32
N GLU A 246 13.20 21.10 -5.87
CA GLU A 246 14.51 21.61 -5.46
C GLU A 246 14.50 22.05 -3.98
N SER A 247 13.47 22.80 -3.57
CA SER A 247 13.31 23.24 -2.18
C SER A 247 13.14 22.05 -1.23
N ARG A 248 12.40 21.02 -1.63
CA ARG A 248 12.26 19.77 -0.85
C ARG A 248 13.61 19.06 -0.69
N GLY A 249 14.41 19.02 -1.76
CA GLY A 249 15.79 18.53 -1.72
C GLY A 249 16.69 19.31 -0.75
N ASP A 250 16.61 20.63 -0.78
CA ASP A 250 17.35 21.50 0.16
C ASP A 250 16.91 21.28 1.60
N GLY A 251 15.60 21.12 1.84
CA GLY A 251 15.03 20.80 3.15
C GLY A 251 15.52 19.47 3.70
N PHE A 252 15.63 18.46 2.83
CA PHE A 252 16.18 17.16 3.19
C PHE A 252 17.66 17.25 3.58
N GLN A 253 18.49 17.94 2.80
CA GLN A 253 19.91 18.14 3.12
C GLN A 253 20.11 18.94 4.42
N LEU A 254 19.29 19.98 4.62
CA LEU A 254 19.29 20.79 5.84
C LEU A 254 19.06 19.92 7.09
N LEU A 255 18.05 19.04 7.05
CA LEU A 255 17.75 18.16 8.17
C LEU A 255 18.85 17.11 8.36
N LEU A 256 19.35 16.46 7.30
CA LEU A 256 20.44 15.50 7.43
C LEU A 256 21.69 16.08 8.09
N ASN A 257 22.08 17.31 7.72
CA ASN A 257 23.24 17.99 8.28
C ASN A 257 23.11 18.28 9.79
N LYS A 258 21.88 18.35 10.30
CA LYS A 258 21.57 18.65 11.71
C LYS A 258 21.13 17.43 12.51
N LYS A 259 21.11 16.24 11.89
CA LYS A 259 20.70 14.97 12.54
C LYS A 259 21.55 14.61 13.76
N SER A 260 22.87 14.87 13.72
CA SER A 260 23.76 14.57 14.86
C SER A 260 23.46 15.42 16.10
N VAL A 261 22.77 16.55 15.95
CA VAL A 261 22.45 17.49 17.03
C VAL A 261 21.02 17.28 17.55
N PHE A 262 20.05 17.15 16.63
CA PHE A 262 18.63 17.11 16.99
C PHE A 262 17.95 15.76 16.76
N GLY A 263 18.71 14.71 16.37
CA GLY A 263 18.19 13.38 16.03
C GLY A 263 17.51 12.61 17.17
N GLU A 264 17.47 13.15 18.39
CA GLU A 264 16.71 12.58 19.49
C GLU A 264 15.35 13.27 19.70
N LYS A 265 15.09 14.40 19.05
CA LYS A 265 13.85 15.17 19.21
C LYS A 265 12.77 14.62 18.28
N PRO A 266 11.58 14.23 18.77
CA PRO A 266 10.53 13.65 17.93
C PRO A 266 10.06 14.63 16.85
N GLU A 267 10.01 15.93 17.15
CA GLU A 267 9.62 17.00 16.24
C GLU A 267 10.55 17.15 15.03
N PHE A 268 11.83 16.84 15.23
CA PHE A 268 12.84 16.80 14.20
C PHE A 268 12.75 15.50 13.40
N LEU A 269 12.61 14.36 14.08
CA LEU A 269 12.59 13.04 13.44
C LEU A 269 11.41 12.87 12.48
N TRP A 270 10.18 13.26 12.84
CA TRP A 270 9.05 13.13 11.92
C TRP A 270 9.19 14.05 10.70
N ARG A 271 9.84 15.22 10.84
CA ARG A 271 10.14 16.11 9.71
C ARG A 271 11.23 15.54 8.81
N LEU A 272 12.21 14.87 9.38
CA LEU A 272 13.22 14.14 8.61
C LEU A 272 12.57 12.97 7.86
N ALA A 273 11.70 12.20 8.51
CA ALA A 273 10.90 11.15 7.89
C ALA A 273 10.05 11.68 6.72
N ARG A 274 9.37 12.82 6.92
CA ARG A 274 8.68 13.54 5.83
C ARG A 274 9.60 13.87 4.67
N ALA A 275 10.78 14.42 4.95
CA ALA A 275 11.72 14.78 3.91
C ALA A 275 12.26 13.55 3.15
N TYR A 276 12.38 12.38 3.79
CA TYR A 276 12.63 11.11 3.09
C TYR A 276 11.49 10.75 2.13
N SER A 277 10.23 10.93 2.55
CA SER A 277 9.07 10.74 1.69
C SER A 277 9.05 11.73 0.52
N ASP A 278 9.44 12.99 0.73
CA ASP A 278 9.57 13.96 -0.37
C ASP A 278 10.62 13.48 -1.39
N MET A 279 11.78 13.03 -0.92
CA MET A 279 12.81 12.49 -1.81
C MET A 279 12.37 11.21 -2.52
N TYR A 280 11.54 10.38 -1.88
CA TYR A 280 10.93 9.20 -2.48
C TYR A 280 10.05 9.57 -3.69
N GLU A 281 9.24 10.61 -3.56
CA GLU A 281 8.37 11.09 -4.63
C GLU A 281 9.16 11.65 -5.82
N ILE A 282 10.23 12.42 -5.55
CA ILE A 282 11.05 13.10 -6.57
C ILE A 282 12.00 12.12 -7.30
N THR A 283 12.46 11.06 -6.63
CA THR A 283 13.44 10.12 -7.20
C THR A 283 12.77 9.17 -8.19
N GLU A 284 13.31 9.00 -9.41
CA GLU A 284 12.75 8.04 -10.37
C GLU A 284 13.33 6.62 -10.22
N ASP A 285 14.57 6.50 -9.74
CA ASP A 285 15.28 5.23 -9.63
C ASP A 285 14.68 4.32 -8.54
N ALA A 286 14.27 3.11 -8.94
CA ALA A 286 13.54 2.19 -8.08
C ALA A 286 14.36 1.69 -6.87
N GLU A 287 15.68 1.51 -7.02
CA GLU A 287 16.53 1.05 -5.93
C GLU A 287 16.77 2.17 -4.91
N LYS A 288 17.00 3.40 -5.39
CA LYS A 288 17.07 4.59 -4.53
C LYS A 288 15.75 4.87 -3.82
N LYS A 289 14.61 4.76 -4.51
CA LYS A 289 13.28 4.87 -3.89
C LYS A 289 13.13 3.90 -2.72
N LYS A 290 13.45 2.63 -2.94
CA LYS A 290 13.41 1.62 -1.87
C LYS A 290 14.30 2.00 -0.69
N ASN A 291 15.54 2.42 -0.95
CA ASN A 291 16.46 2.81 0.12
C ASN A 291 15.97 4.04 0.91
N LEU A 292 15.37 5.01 0.23
CA LEU A 292 14.74 6.19 0.87
C LEU A 292 13.54 5.80 1.73
N ALA A 293 12.68 4.90 1.24
CA ALA A 293 11.52 4.42 2.00
C ALA A 293 11.94 3.64 3.25
N VAL A 294 12.96 2.78 3.14
CA VAL A 294 13.53 2.06 4.29
C VAL A 294 14.09 3.05 5.31
N ALA A 295 14.99 3.93 4.90
CA ALA A 295 15.63 4.88 5.81
C ALA A 295 14.61 5.84 6.46
N GLY A 296 13.66 6.36 5.68
CA GLY A 296 12.61 7.24 6.21
C GLY A 296 11.72 6.53 7.23
N ARG A 297 11.36 5.26 6.97
CA ARG A 297 10.58 4.46 7.93
C ARG A 297 11.33 4.26 9.24
N GLU A 298 12.63 4.00 9.20
CA GLU A 298 13.47 3.90 10.41
C GLU A 298 13.45 5.20 11.23
N GLU A 299 13.53 6.36 10.59
CA GLU A 299 13.40 7.66 11.29
C GLU A 299 12.00 7.87 11.87
N ALA A 300 10.95 7.47 11.14
CA ALA A 300 9.57 7.59 11.59
C ALA A 300 9.27 6.66 12.78
N GLU A 301 9.83 5.45 12.77
CA GLU A 301 9.76 4.50 13.87
C GLU A 301 10.46 5.06 15.11
N ALA A 302 11.67 5.59 14.95
CA ALA A 302 12.39 6.27 16.02
C ALA A 302 11.63 7.48 16.59
N ALA A 303 10.86 8.20 15.76
CA ALA A 303 9.99 9.28 16.19
C ALA A 303 8.80 8.78 17.01
N LEU A 304 8.20 7.65 16.61
CA LEU A 304 7.08 7.01 17.32
C LEU A 304 7.49 6.44 18.67
N GLU A 305 8.65 5.79 18.76
CA GLU A 305 9.19 5.28 20.02
C GLU A 305 9.37 6.39 21.08
N ARG A 306 9.59 7.62 20.63
CA ARG A 306 9.76 8.80 21.50
C ARG A 306 8.47 9.52 21.80
N SER A 307 7.49 9.47 20.89
CA SER A 307 6.25 10.24 21.00
C SER A 307 5.09 9.57 20.26
N ASP A 308 4.45 8.61 20.91
CA ASP A 308 3.24 7.92 20.45
C ASP A 308 1.94 8.76 20.59
N GLN A 309 2.05 9.95 21.18
CA GLN A 309 0.97 10.95 21.26
C GLN A 309 1.07 12.04 20.18
N SER A 310 2.01 11.90 19.22
CA SER A 310 2.15 12.82 18.10
C SER A 310 1.39 12.30 16.88
N ALA A 311 0.42 13.08 16.39
CA ALA A 311 -0.31 12.74 15.18
C ALA A 311 0.62 12.68 13.97
N GLU A 312 1.55 13.63 13.86
CA GLU A 312 2.52 13.72 12.78
C GLU A 312 3.45 12.49 12.75
N CYS A 313 3.89 11.97 13.91
CA CYS A 313 4.70 10.75 13.94
C CYS A 313 3.94 9.55 13.36
N HIS A 314 2.66 9.40 13.71
CA HIS A 314 1.80 8.34 13.17
C HIS A 314 1.55 8.50 11.67
N GLN A 315 1.27 9.73 11.20
CA GLN A 315 1.07 10.02 9.78
C GLN A 315 2.29 9.62 8.95
N TRP A 316 3.48 10.09 9.31
CA TRP A 316 4.68 9.86 8.51
C TRP A 316 5.15 8.41 8.57
N TYR A 317 4.97 7.73 9.69
CA TYR A 317 5.21 6.30 9.76
C TYR A 317 4.26 5.51 8.84
N ALA A 318 2.97 5.86 8.81
CA ALA A 318 2.01 5.25 7.89
C ALA A 318 2.40 5.48 6.42
N VAL A 319 2.70 6.73 6.02
CA VAL A 319 3.14 7.08 4.65
C VAL A 319 4.30 6.20 4.22
N LEU A 320 5.38 6.23 4.99
CA LEU A 320 6.62 5.55 4.65
C LEU A 320 6.46 4.02 4.68
N SER A 321 5.62 3.49 5.57
CA SER A 321 5.27 2.07 5.57
C SER A 321 4.56 1.66 4.27
N SER A 322 3.69 2.53 3.74
CA SER A 322 3.00 2.25 2.49
C SER A 322 3.88 2.43 1.26
N GLN A 323 4.79 3.42 1.25
CA GLN A 323 5.79 3.59 0.19
C GLN A 323 6.74 2.39 0.16
N LEU A 324 7.20 1.93 1.33
CA LEU A 324 8.02 0.73 1.43
C LEU A 324 7.29 -0.51 0.89
N SER A 325 5.98 -0.60 1.11
CA SER A 325 5.15 -1.73 0.65
C SER A 325 5.19 -1.95 -0.87
N GLU A 326 5.45 -0.90 -1.65
CA GLU A 326 5.60 -0.99 -3.11
C GLU A 326 6.78 -1.86 -3.54
N HIS A 327 7.77 -2.02 -2.65
CA HIS A 327 9.00 -2.76 -2.89
C HIS A 327 9.04 -4.13 -2.21
N GLU A 328 7.92 -4.56 -1.62
CA GLU A 328 7.84 -5.79 -0.84
C GLU A 328 7.00 -6.89 -1.51
N SER A 329 7.05 -8.09 -0.92
CA SER A 329 6.17 -9.18 -1.34
C SER A 329 4.71 -8.81 -1.07
N MET A 330 3.80 -9.39 -1.85
CA MET A 330 2.35 -9.19 -1.69
C MET A 330 1.86 -9.42 -0.25
N GLN A 331 2.48 -10.35 0.48
CA GLN A 331 2.14 -10.64 1.88
C GLN A 331 2.47 -9.45 2.80
N ARG A 332 3.72 -8.98 2.77
CA ARG A 332 4.14 -7.84 3.60
C ARG A 332 3.43 -6.57 3.21
N ARG A 333 3.12 -6.43 1.93
CA ARG A 333 2.32 -5.33 1.44
C ARG A 333 0.99 -5.23 2.17
N PHE A 334 0.21 -6.31 2.23
CA PHE A 334 -1.06 -6.28 2.97
C PHE A 334 -0.89 -5.98 4.47
N GLN A 335 0.21 -6.43 5.08
CA GLN A 335 0.52 -6.09 6.47
C GLN A 335 0.78 -4.59 6.64
N ASN A 336 1.53 -3.97 5.72
CA ASN A 336 1.78 -2.54 5.74
C ASN A 336 0.50 -1.72 5.47
N GLU A 337 -0.41 -2.21 4.62
CA GLU A 337 -1.71 -1.55 4.39
C GLU A 337 -2.61 -1.57 5.63
N ASN A 338 -2.58 -2.67 6.41
CA ASN A 338 -3.24 -2.72 7.73
C ASN A 338 -2.62 -1.69 8.68
N LEU A 339 -1.29 -1.68 8.79
CA LEU A 339 -0.56 -0.73 9.65
C LEU A 339 -0.84 0.71 9.25
N PHE A 340 -0.94 1.00 7.95
CA PHE A 340 -1.30 2.32 7.44
C PHE A 340 -2.63 2.78 8.05
N LYS A 341 -3.67 1.93 7.98
CA LYS A 341 -4.98 2.27 8.54
C LYS A 341 -4.91 2.49 10.05
N GLU A 342 -4.29 1.57 10.79
CA GLU A 342 -4.18 1.65 12.25
C GLU A 342 -3.52 2.96 12.71
N HIS A 343 -2.42 3.35 12.05
CA HIS A 343 -1.72 4.58 12.38
C HIS A 343 -2.47 5.84 11.90
N MET A 344 -3.18 5.79 10.77
CA MET A 344 -4.04 6.90 10.36
C MET A 344 -5.21 7.12 11.31
N ASP A 345 -5.89 6.05 11.73
CA ASP A 345 -6.97 6.12 12.72
C ASP A 345 -6.46 6.69 14.05
N ARG A 346 -5.24 6.31 14.45
CA ARG A 346 -4.57 6.89 15.64
C ARG A 346 -4.23 8.37 15.45
N ALA A 347 -3.71 8.77 14.29
CA ALA A 347 -3.42 10.18 13.99
C ALA A 347 -4.69 11.04 14.02
N ILE A 348 -5.80 10.55 13.44
CA ILE A 348 -7.11 11.21 13.50
C ILE A 348 -7.61 11.32 14.94
N SER A 349 -7.44 10.27 15.74
CA SER A 349 -7.85 10.28 17.15
C SER A 349 -7.08 11.33 17.98
N LEU A 350 -5.81 11.56 17.65
CA LEU A 350 -4.96 12.56 18.30
C LEU A 350 -5.23 13.97 17.79
N LYS A 351 -5.51 14.13 16.49
CA LYS A 351 -5.71 15.42 15.82
C LYS A 351 -6.92 15.36 14.87
N PRO A 352 -8.15 15.43 15.39
CA PRO A 352 -9.38 15.22 14.62
C PRO A 352 -9.74 16.39 13.68
N ASP A 353 -9.00 17.49 13.76
CA ASP A 353 -9.18 18.66 12.91
C ASP A 353 -8.09 18.75 11.81
N ASP A 354 -7.30 17.70 11.61
CA ASP A 354 -6.29 17.65 10.55
C ASP A 354 -6.88 17.13 9.21
N PRO A 355 -7.09 18.00 8.20
CA PRO A 355 -7.59 17.57 6.90
C PRO A 355 -6.66 16.58 6.19
N LEU A 356 -5.34 16.62 6.44
CA LEU A 356 -4.40 15.73 5.76
C LEU A 356 -4.67 14.25 6.13
N SER A 357 -4.89 13.96 7.41
CA SER A 357 -5.20 12.59 7.88
C SER A 357 -6.42 12.01 7.18
N TYR A 358 -7.49 12.79 7.04
CA TYR A 358 -8.71 12.36 6.36
C TYR A 358 -8.50 12.21 4.85
N LEU A 359 -7.74 13.10 4.21
CA LEU A 359 -7.41 12.97 2.78
C LEU A 359 -6.66 11.65 2.52
N MET A 360 -5.68 11.33 3.37
CA MET A 360 -4.86 10.14 3.23
C MET A 360 -5.64 8.85 3.50
N LEU A 361 -6.46 8.84 4.55
CA LEU A 361 -7.35 7.72 4.84
C LEU A 361 -8.40 7.55 3.73
N GLY A 362 -8.95 8.64 3.18
CA GLY A 362 -9.86 8.61 2.04
C GLY A 362 -9.23 8.00 0.80
N LYS A 363 -8.01 8.43 0.43
CA LYS A 363 -7.23 7.85 -0.69
C LYS A 363 -7.00 6.34 -0.48
N TRP A 364 -6.69 5.93 0.74
CA TRP A 364 -6.54 4.51 1.11
C TRP A 364 -7.86 3.74 0.99
N CYS A 365 -8.95 4.24 1.58
CA CYS A 365 -10.28 3.62 1.50
C CYS A 365 -10.74 3.44 0.05
N TYR A 366 -10.56 4.48 -0.78
CA TYR A 366 -10.90 4.46 -2.20
C TYR A 366 -10.12 3.38 -2.95
N LYS A 367 -8.81 3.28 -2.70
CA LYS A 367 -7.99 2.26 -3.35
C LYS A 367 -8.34 0.84 -2.90
N VAL A 368 -8.54 0.64 -1.60
CA VAL A 368 -8.89 -0.68 -1.03
C VAL A 368 -10.27 -1.15 -1.49
N SER A 369 -11.23 -0.24 -1.67
CA SER A 369 -12.56 -0.60 -2.19
C SER A 369 -12.51 -1.11 -3.63
N HIS A 370 -11.49 -0.70 -4.40
CA HIS A 370 -11.25 -1.11 -5.78
C HIS A 370 -10.42 -2.39 -5.93
N LEU A 371 -9.98 -3.03 -4.84
CA LEU A 371 -9.28 -4.32 -4.91
C LEU A 371 -10.19 -5.42 -5.41
N ASP A 372 -9.66 -6.32 -6.24
CA ASP A 372 -10.40 -7.49 -6.73
C ASP A 372 -10.81 -8.40 -5.56
N TRP A 373 -11.95 -9.09 -5.69
CA TRP A 373 -12.45 -10.00 -4.64
C TRP A 373 -11.41 -11.08 -4.26
N LEU A 374 -10.59 -11.52 -5.22
CA LEU A 374 -9.49 -12.46 -5.00
C LEU A 374 -8.36 -11.85 -4.17
N GLU A 375 -8.05 -10.58 -4.40
CA GLU A 375 -7.04 -9.83 -3.65
C GLU A 375 -7.49 -9.62 -2.20
N ARG A 376 -8.77 -9.24 -1.99
CA ARG A 376 -9.35 -9.13 -0.65
C ARG A 376 -9.30 -10.45 0.13
N LYS A 377 -9.57 -11.58 -0.55
CA LYS A 377 -9.50 -12.90 0.07
C LYS A 377 -8.08 -13.33 0.42
N LYS A 378 -7.09 -12.95 -0.40
CA LYS A 378 -5.67 -13.16 -0.07
C LYS A 378 -5.24 -12.30 1.11
N ALA A 379 -5.64 -11.02 1.11
CA ALA A 379 -5.37 -10.08 2.20
C ALA A 379 -5.93 -10.60 3.53
N SER A 380 -7.19 -11.06 3.57
CA SER A 380 -7.80 -11.58 4.79
C SER A 380 -7.11 -12.83 5.33
N THR A 381 -6.58 -13.70 4.46
CA THR A 381 -5.83 -14.89 4.87
C THR A 381 -4.48 -14.52 5.50
N VAL A 382 -3.84 -13.45 5.02
CA VAL A 382 -2.53 -12.99 5.47
C VAL A 382 -2.62 -12.15 6.74
N CYS A 383 -3.58 -11.23 6.78
CA CYS A 383 -3.67 -10.22 7.84
C CYS A 383 -4.60 -10.63 8.98
N GLY A 384 -5.36 -11.73 8.85
CA GLY A 384 -6.38 -12.16 9.82
C GLY A 384 -7.62 -11.26 9.88
N ALA A 385 -7.50 -10.00 9.46
CA ALA A 385 -8.59 -9.04 9.27
C ALA A 385 -8.85 -8.80 7.77
N SER A 386 -10.12 -8.67 7.40
CA SER A 386 -10.50 -8.25 6.05
C SER A 386 -10.21 -6.76 5.89
N LEU A 387 -9.28 -6.40 5.01
CA LEU A 387 -9.18 -5.06 4.44
C LEU A 387 -10.40 -4.79 3.57
N SER A 388 -11.55 -4.58 4.20
CA SER A 388 -12.79 -4.19 3.53
C SER A 388 -13.08 -2.74 3.86
N THR A 389 -13.06 -1.92 2.82
CA THR A 389 -13.60 -0.56 2.83
C THR A 389 -14.60 -0.42 1.70
N THR A 390 -15.41 0.64 1.78
CA THR A 390 -16.36 0.99 0.73
C THR A 390 -16.01 2.32 0.10
N VAL A 391 -16.52 2.55 -1.12
CA VAL A 391 -16.43 3.86 -1.77
C VAL A 391 -17.12 4.94 -0.93
N GLN A 392 -18.20 4.57 -0.22
CA GLN A 392 -18.91 5.45 0.70
C GLN A 392 -18.02 5.93 1.86
N GLU A 393 -17.25 5.04 2.48
CA GLU A 393 -16.28 5.41 3.52
C GLU A 393 -15.21 6.37 2.98
N ALA A 394 -14.74 6.15 1.75
CA ALA A 394 -13.79 7.06 1.11
C ALA A 394 -14.41 8.46 0.91
N LEU A 395 -15.64 8.52 0.38
CA LEU A 395 -16.39 9.74 0.17
C LEU A 395 -16.58 10.52 1.48
N GLU A 396 -16.97 9.85 2.56
CA GLU A 396 -17.16 10.47 3.88
C GLU A 396 -15.87 11.14 4.39
N ASN A 397 -14.72 10.48 4.22
CA ASN A 397 -13.43 11.04 4.57
C ASN A 397 -13.11 12.29 3.73
N PHE A 398 -13.31 12.26 2.41
CA PHE A 398 -13.03 13.43 1.57
C PHE A 398 -14.00 14.60 1.81
N LEU A 399 -15.27 14.32 2.09
CA LEU A 399 -16.23 15.36 2.50
C LEU A 399 -15.89 15.95 3.86
N LYS A 400 -15.33 15.14 4.77
CA LYS A 400 -14.81 15.64 6.06
C LYS A 400 -13.63 16.60 5.86
N VAL A 401 -12.77 16.36 4.87
CA VAL A 401 -11.71 17.32 4.47
C VAL A 401 -12.32 18.67 4.08
N GLU A 402 -13.30 18.69 3.18
CA GLU A 402 -13.97 19.93 2.75
C GLU A 402 -14.71 20.63 3.90
N LYS A 403 -15.25 19.87 4.84
CA LYS A 403 -15.89 20.42 6.04
C LYS A 403 -14.88 21.11 6.97
N LEU A 404 -13.67 20.55 7.10
CA LEU A 404 -12.61 21.13 7.92
C LEU A 404 -11.95 22.33 7.23
N CYS A 405 -11.69 22.21 5.94
CA CYS A 405 -11.03 23.21 5.13
C CYS A 405 -11.65 23.25 3.72
N PRO A 406 -12.62 24.15 3.47
CA PRO A 406 -13.24 24.28 2.15
C PRO A 406 -12.22 24.61 1.06
N GLY A 407 -12.24 23.87 -0.04
CA GLY A 407 -11.27 24.03 -1.13
C GLY A 407 -9.85 23.60 -0.74
N TYR A 408 -9.72 22.60 0.14
CA TYR A 408 -8.43 22.14 0.68
C TYR A 408 -7.42 21.81 -0.42
N SER A 409 -7.80 20.96 -1.36
CA SER A 409 -6.95 20.60 -2.49
C SER A 409 -7.77 20.17 -3.71
N LYS A 410 -7.21 20.41 -4.90
CA LYS A 410 -7.82 19.96 -6.15
C LYS A 410 -7.93 18.43 -6.21
N SER A 411 -6.89 17.76 -5.73
CA SER A 411 -6.84 16.31 -5.53
C SER A 411 -8.04 15.82 -4.71
N ASN A 412 -8.36 16.46 -3.59
CA ASN A 412 -9.52 16.10 -2.77
C ASN A 412 -10.84 16.18 -3.56
N GLN A 413 -11.10 17.29 -4.25
CA GLN A 413 -12.31 17.47 -5.05
C GLN A 413 -12.44 16.46 -6.19
N LEU A 414 -11.31 16.13 -6.83
CA LEU A 414 -11.25 15.09 -7.85
C LEU A 414 -11.64 13.72 -7.27
N TYR A 415 -11.12 13.36 -6.10
CA TYR A 415 -11.48 12.09 -5.44
C TYR A 415 -12.95 12.05 -4.98
N ILE A 416 -13.51 13.17 -4.53
CA ILE A 416 -14.95 13.27 -4.25
C ILE A 416 -15.76 12.97 -5.53
N ALA A 417 -15.39 13.58 -6.65
CA ALA A 417 -16.05 13.32 -7.93
C ALA A 417 -15.93 11.85 -8.38
N LYS A 418 -14.76 11.24 -8.20
CA LYS A 418 -14.55 9.80 -8.48
C LYS A 418 -15.50 8.94 -7.64
N CYS A 419 -15.60 9.20 -6.34
CA CYS A 419 -16.49 8.46 -5.46
C CYS A 419 -17.96 8.59 -5.89
N TYR A 420 -18.43 9.80 -6.20
CA TYR A 420 -19.81 9.99 -6.68
C TYR A 420 -20.07 9.28 -8.01
N LYS A 421 -19.09 9.28 -8.92
CA LYS A 421 -19.19 8.52 -10.17
C LYS A 421 -19.32 7.02 -9.91
N ASP A 422 -18.52 6.47 -9.01
CA ASP A 422 -18.55 5.05 -8.64
C ASP A 422 -19.83 4.66 -7.88
N LEU A 423 -20.51 5.64 -7.26
CA LEU A 423 -21.83 5.52 -6.63
C LEU A 423 -22.99 5.82 -7.60
N GLU A 424 -22.72 5.97 -8.90
CA GLU A 424 -23.70 6.24 -9.96
C GLU A 424 -24.45 7.59 -9.81
N ASP A 425 -23.91 8.54 -9.04
CA ASP A 425 -24.40 9.92 -8.97
C ASP A 425 -23.58 10.85 -9.88
N GLU A 426 -23.92 10.83 -11.17
CA GLU A 426 -23.27 11.67 -12.18
C GLU A 426 -23.45 13.17 -11.91
N SER A 427 -24.56 13.58 -11.32
CA SER A 427 -24.88 14.99 -11.07
C SER A 427 -23.93 15.59 -10.03
N ALA A 428 -23.70 14.88 -8.93
CA ALA A 428 -22.74 15.25 -7.91
C ALA A 428 -21.32 15.14 -8.45
N ALA A 429 -20.99 14.10 -9.22
CA ALA A 429 -19.67 13.97 -9.84
C ALA A 429 -19.32 15.17 -10.73
N LEU A 430 -20.24 15.60 -11.61
CA LEU A 430 -20.06 16.78 -12.46
C LEU A 430 -19.90 18.07 -11.63
N HIS A 431 -20.70 18.24 -10.58
CA HIS A 431 -20.58 19.39 -9.68
C HIS A 431 -19.16 19.49 -9.10
N TRP A 432 -18.64 18.39 -8.55
CA TRP A 432 -17.29 18.36 -7.95
C TRP A 432 -16.16 18.50 -8.96
N LEU A 433 -16.30 17.95 -10.18
CA LEU A 433 -15.33 18.16 -11.26
C LEU A 433 -15.27 19.61 -11.71
N ASN A 434 -16.42 20.30 -11.76
CA ASN A 434 -16.45 21.72 -12.08
C ASN A 434 -15.78 22.54 -10.98
N LEU A 435 -16.03 22.23 -9.70
CA LEU A 435 -15.31 22.85 -8.59
C LEU A 435 -13.80 22.65 -8.70
N ALA A 436 -13.34 21.41 -8.94
CA ALA A 436 -11.92 21.09 -9.12
C ALA A 436 -11.29 21.92 -10.26
N SER A 437 -12.03 22.10 -11.35
CA SER A 437 -11.60 22.86 -12.54
C SER A 437 -11.48 24.37 -12.28
N THR A 438 -12.23 24.90 -11.30
CA THR A 438 -12.11 26.32 -10.92
C THR A 438 -10.90 26.61 -10.03
N MET A 439 -10.29 25.59 -9.42
CA MET A 439 -9.11 25.76 -8.58
C MET A 439 -7.85 25.99 -9.43
N PRO A 440 -6.92 26.87 -9.00
CA PRO A 440 -5.66 27.07 -9.71
C PRO A 440 -4.80 25.80 -9.66
N ALA A 441 -4.08 25.50 -10.75
CA ALA A 441 -3.06 24.45 -10.76
C ALA A 441 -1.69 25.06 -10.47
N VAL A 442 -1.15 24.85 -9.27
CA VAL A 442 0.13 25.45 -8.85
C VAL A 442 1.21 24.40 -8.62
N SER A 443 0.83 23.19 -8.16
CA SER A 443 1.71 22.04 -8.04
C SER A 443 1.59 21.07 -9.21
N ASP A 444 2.56 20.16 -9.33
CA ASP A 444 2.45 19.04 -10.26
C ASP A 444 1.26 18.13 -9.93
N GLU A 445 0.97 17.88 -8.64
CA GLU A 445 -0.25 17.14 -8.24
C GLU A 445 -1.52 17.87 -8.70
N ASP A 446 -1.58 19.20 -8.62
CA ASP A 446 -2.73 19.95 -9.12
C ASP A 446 -2.84 19.87 -10.64
N ARG A 447 -1.72 19.81 -11.36
CA ARG A 447 -1.72 19.67 -12.81
C ARG A 447 -2.19 18.28 -13.22
N GLU A 448 -1.68 17.23 -12.57
CA GLU A 448 -2.15 15.85 -12.75
C GLU A 448 -3.65 15.73 -12.44
N SER A 449 -4.08 16.30 -11.32
CA SER A 449 -5.49 16.32 -10.92
C SER A 449 -6.37 17.08 -11.91
N GLN A 450 -5.86 18.18 -12.48
CA GLN A 450 -6.56 18.94 -13.51
C GLN A 450 -6.73 18.13 -14.79
N GLU A 451 -5.66 17.50 -15.28
CA GLU A 451 -5.68 16.68 -16.48
C GLU A 451 -6.68 15.51 -16.33
N GLU A 452 -6.70 14.87 -15.17
CA GLU A 452 -7.66 13.80 -14.88
C GLU A 452 -9.10 14.30 -14.74
N ALA A 453 -9.31 15.45 -14.09
CA ALA A 453 -10.63 16.07 -13.97
C ALA A 453 -11.23 16.41 -15.35
N GLU A 454 -10.43 17.02 -16.23
CA GLU A 454 -10.82 17.36 -17.60
C GLU A 454 -11.14 16.10 -18.43
N ALA A 455 -10.33 15.05 -18.28
CA ALA A 455 -10.57 13.78 -18.94
C ALA A 455 -11.91 13.15 -18.49
N MET A 456 -12.25 13.22 -17.20
CA MET A 456 -13.54 12.75 -16.70
C MET A 456 -14.72 13.62 -17.14
N LEU A 457 -14.59 14.94 -17.11
CA LEU A 457 -15.61 15.87 -17.59
C LEU A 457 -15.96 15.59 -19.06
N THR A 458 -14.94 15.41 -19.90
CA THR A 458 -15.15 15.12 -21.32
C THR A 458 -15.79 13.75 -21.57
N ALA A 459 -15.56 12.77 -20.69
CA ALA A 459 -16.20 11.46 -20.77
C ALA A 459 -17.69 11.54 -20.39
N LEU A 460 -18.01 12.15 -19.25
CA LEU A 460 -19.39 12.27 -18.76
C LEU A 460 -20.27 13.11 -19.71
N ASN A 461 -19.73 14.22 -20.24
CA ASN A 461 -20.47 15.03 -21.21
C ASN A 461 -20.76 14.27 -22.52
N LYS A 462 -19.91 13.31 -22.93
CA LYS A 462 -20.18 12.47 -24.10
C LYS A 462 -21.27 11.44 -23.82
N GLU A 463 -21.29 10.87 -22.62
CA GLU A 463 -22.31 9.91 -22.20
C GLU A 463 -23.70 10.58 -22.14
N GLN A 464 -23.78 11.81 -21.63
CA GLN A 464 -25.02 12.60 -21.63
C GLN A 464 -25.52 12.96 -23.04
N ASN A 465 -24.63 13.38 -23.94
CA ASN A 465 -25.02 13.70 -25.31
C ASN A 465 -25.46 12.47 -26.13
N ASN A 466 -24.91 11.29 -25.81
CA ASN A 466 -25.31 10.03 -26.45
C ASN A 466 -26.64 9.48 -25.91
N THR A 467 -26.95 9.72 -24.64
CA THR A 467 -28.25 9.34 -24.05
C THR A 467 -29.37 10.29 -24.49
N SER A 468 -29.09 11.59 -24.66
CA SER A 468 -30.04 12.58 -25.18
C SER A 468 -30.31 12.49 -26.69
N SER A 469 -29.52 11.72 -27.44
CA SER A 469 -29.72 11.50 -28.89
C SER A 469 -30.38 10.15 -29.21
N HIS A 470 -30.61 9.33 -28.19
CA HIS A 470 -31.34 8.06 -28.27
C HIS A 470 -32.67 8.04 -27.51
N SER A 471 -32.98 9.14 -26.81
CA SER A 471 -34.34 9.49 -26.36
C SER A 471 -34.99 10.39 -27.40
#